data_AF-A0A3D4BHL6-F1
#
_entry.id   AF-A0A3D4BHL6-F1
#
_cell.length_a   1.000
_cell.length_b   1.000
_cell.length_c   1.000
_cell.angle_alpha   90.00
_cell.angle_beta   90.00
_cell.angle_gamma   90.00
#
_symmetry.space_group_name_H-M   'P 1'
#
loop_
_entity.id
_entity.type
_entity.pdbx_description
1 polymer ?
#
loop_
_entity_poly.entity_id
_entity_poly.type
_entity_poly.pdbx_seq_one_letter_code
_entity_poly.pdbx_strand_id
1 'polypeptide(L)'
;MMKNFRNYLYELGLSHLQGEQRKAMYKSYKREYLREYMKNKRSYNQVVEIYFTPKQYERLTQTALTQGLSRSGYCERIVLQAIGKTIWIPNTEIISELQVSIRKIGNNINQISKISNYQKTAHSQLMDEAFQRLVQLEELVHKQLAHPELFLKS
;
A
#
# COMPACT_ATOMS: atom_id res chain seq x y z
N MET A 1 -15.47 17.30 25.05
CA MET A 1 -15.35 18.58 24.30
C MET A 1 -14.35 19.46 25.05
N MET A 2 -13.32 20.00 24.39
CA MET A 2 -12.32 20.84 25.09
C MET A 2 -12.99 22.13 25.60
N LYS A 3 -12.80 22.43 26.88
CA LYS A 3 -13.41 23.59 27.54
C LYS A 3 -12.78 24.86 26.99
N ASN A 4 -13.60 25.88 26.73
CA ASN A 4 -13.09 27.20 26.36
C ASN A 4 -12.54 27.93 27.60
N PHE A 5 -11.74 28.98 27.37
CA PHE A 5 -11.09 29.73 28.46
C PHE A 5 -12.08 30.36 29.45
N ARG A 6 -13.27 30.75 28.99
CA ARG A 6 -14.30 31.34 29.85
C ARG A 6 -14.86 30.31 30.84
N ASN A 7 -15.13 29.09 30.38
CA ASN A 7 -15.60 27.99 31.23
C ASN A 7 -14.50 27.53 32.19
N TYR A 8 -13.24 27.54 31.74
CA TYR A 8 -12.09 27.25 32.59
C TYR A 8 -11.97 28.23 33.78
N LEU A 9 -12.14 29.54 33.52
CA LEU A 9 -12.15 30.54 34.59
C LEU A 9 -13.36 30.40 35.52
N TYR A 10 -14.53 30.05 34.97
CA TYR A 10 -15.75 29.87 35.75
C TYR A 10 -15.64 28.70 36.74
N GLU A 11 -15.11 27.56 36.30
CA GLU A 11 -14.92 26.37 37.15
C GLU A 11 -13.91 26.59 38.28
N LEU A 12 -12.90 27.43 38.05
CA LEU A 12 -11.93 27.80 39.07
C LEU A 12 -12.45 28.90 40.02
N GLY A 13 -13.64 29.45 39.79
CA GLY A 13 -14.16 30.59 40.56
C GLY A 13 -13.44 31.92 40.28
N LEU A 14 -12.68 32.00 39.19
CA LEU A 14 -11.76 33.09 38.84
C LEU A 14 -12.28 33.97 37.69
N SER A 15 -13.59 33.93 37.43
CA SER A 15 -14.25 34.70 36.36
C SER A 15 -14.09 36.22 36.51
N HIS A 16 -13.89 36.69 37.75
CA HIS A 16 -13.71 38.10 38.12
C HIS A 16 -12.30 38.65 37.83
N LEU A 17 -11.31 37.79 37.52
CA LEU A 17 -9.93 38.23 37.27
C LEU A 17 -9.83 39.13 36.04
N GLN A 18 -9.05 40.22 36.18
CA GLN A 18 -8.77 41.19 35.12
C GLN A 18 -7.27 41.44 34.94
N GLY A 19 -6.90 42.14 33.85
CA GLY A 19 -5.54 42.61 33.61
C GLY A 19 -4.47 41.50 33.59
N GLU A 20 -3.38 41.75 34.31
CA GLU A 20 -2.21 40.86 34.45
C GLU A 20 -2.57 39.45 34.94
N GLN A 21 -3.45 39.36 35.94
CA GLN A 21 -3.85 38.07 36.54
C GLN A 21 -4.62 37.20 35.55
N ARG A 22 -5.49 37.81 34.73
CA ARG A 22 -6.20 37.10 33.65
C ARG A 22 -5.25 36.61 32.56
N LYS A 23 -4.21 37.39 32.21
CA LYS A 23 -3.16 36.97 31.27
C LYS A 23 -2.34 35.81 31.81
N ALA A 24 -1.99 35.82 33.10
CA ALA A 24 -1.31 34.71 33.76
C ALA A 24 -2.16 33.43 33.70
N MET A 25 -3.46 33.52 34.02
CA MET A 25 -4.37 32.39 33.92
C MET A 25 -4.55 31.87 32.49
N TYR A 26 -4.53 32.75 31.49
CA TYR A 26 -4.57 32.33 30.09
C TYR A 26 -3.34 31.50 29.70
N LYS A 27 -2.15 31.86 30.21
CA LYS A 27 -0.94 31.05 29.99
C LYS A 27 -1.08 29.65 30.59
N SER A 28 -1.64 29.53 31.80
CA SER A 28 -1.89 28.24 32.45
C SER A 28 -2.92 27.41 31.67
N TYR A 29 -4.06 28.00 31.32
CA TYR A 29 -5.07 27.39 30.47
C TYR A 29 -4.49 26.89 29.15
N LYS A 30 -3.68 27.69 28.46
CA LYS A 30 -3.08 27.31 27.18
C LYS A 30 -2.19 26.07 27.32
N ARG A 31 -1.40 25.95 28.40
CA ARG A 31 -0.57 24.76 28.65
C ARG A 31 -1.42 23.53 28.88
N GLU A 32 -2.46 23.64 29.70
CA GLU A 32 -3.37 22.55 30.02
C GLU A 32 -4.17 22.10 28.78
N TYR A 33 -4.70 23.06 28.03
CA TYR A 33 -5.34 22.84 26.75
C TYR A 33 -4.42 22.09 25.78
N LEU A 34 -3.18 22.56 25.58
CA LEU A 34 -2.24 21.92 24.68
C LEU A 34 -1.89 20.49 25.15
N ARG A 35 -1.78 20.26 26.46
CA ARG A 35 -1.51 18.94 27.03
C ARG A 35 -2.66 17.97 26.70
N GLU A 36 -3.90 18.36 26.98
CA GLU A 36 -5.09 17.55 26.68
C GLU A 36 -5.28 17.34 25.18
N TYR A 37 -5.04 18.38 24.37
CA TYR A 37 -5.07 18.27 22.91
C TYR A 37 -4.05 17.24 22.40
N MET A 38 -2.81 17.31 22.88
CA MET A 38 -1.76 16.38 22.46
C MET A 38 -2.04 14.96 22.97
N LYS A 39 -2.63 14.80 24.16
CA LYS A 39 -3.06 13.51 24.71
C LYS A 39 -4.14 12.88 23.80
N ASN A 40 -5.18 13.64 23.46
CA ASN A 40 -6.22 13.18 22.54
C ASN A 40 -5.65 12.91 21.14
N LYS A 41 -4.75 13.77 20.64
CA LYS A 41 -4.12 13.56 19.34
C LYS A 41 -3.35 12.24 19.30
N ARG A 42 -2.68 11.84 20.38
CA ARG A 42 -1.97 10.56 20.48
C ARG A 42 -2.90 9.37 20.64
N SER A 43 -4.07 9.52 21.26
CA SER A 43 -5.02 8.41 21.40
C SER A 43 -5.68 8.00 20.08
N TYR A 44 -5.84 8.96 19.16
CA TYR A 44 -6.47 8.70 17.85
C TYR A 44 -5.49 8.46 16.71
N ASN A 45 -4.22 8.87 16.86
CA ASN A 45 -3.23 8.75 15.79
C ASN A 45 -2.06 7.85 16.20
N GLN A 46 -1.69 6.95 15.31
CA GLN A 46 -0.46 6.17 15.42
C GLN A 46 0.68 6.91 14.71
N VAL A 47 1.88 6.86 15.30
CA VAL A 47 3.08 7.46 14.71
C VAL A 47 3.94 6.35 14.13
N VAL A 48 4.33 6.52 12.87
CA VAL A 48 5.27 5.62 12.18
C VAL A 48 6.57 6.39 11.97
N GLU A 49 7.66 5.83 12.50
CA GLU A 49 9.01 6.34 12.28
C GLU A 49 9.67 5.62 11.10
N ILE A 50 10.21 6.40 10.16
CA ILE A 50 10.87 5.89 8.96
C ILE A 50 12.23 6.56 8.85
N TYR A 51 13.27 5.74 8.72
CA TYR A 51 14.65 6.21 8.59
C TYR A 51 15.03 6.30 7.11
N PHE A 52 15.58 7.46 6.73
CA PHE A 52 16.06 7.72 5.38
C PHE A 52 17.56 8.01 5.42
N THR A 53 18.28 7.56 4.41
CA THR A 53 19.62 8.11 4.11
C THR A 53 19.51 9.60 3.77
N PRO A 54 20.59 10.39 3.93
CA PRO A 54 20.58 11.82 3.61
C PRO A 54 20.08 12.10 2.18
N LYS A 55 20.54 11.31 1.20
CA LYS A 55 20.14 11.43 -0.21
C LYS A 55 18.64 11.13 -0.43
N GLN A 56 18.10 10.11 0.25
CA GLN A 56 16.67 9.80 0.18
C GLN A 56 15.83 10.90 0.82
N TYR A 57 16.28 11.45 1.94
CA TYR A 57 15.60 12.52 2.65
C TYR A 57 15.55 13.83 1.85
N GLU A 58 16.66 14.18 1.19
CA GLU A 58 16.72 15.33 0.29
C GLU A 58 15.77 15.15 -0.89
N ARG A 59 15.80 13.98 -1.53
CA ARG A 59 14.87 13.66 -2.62
C ARG A 59 13.40 13.73 -2.19
N LEU A 60 13.07 13.18 -1.02
CA LEU A 60 11.72 13.29 -0.43
C LEU A 60 11.33 14.76 -0.24
N THR A 61 12.25 15.58 0.30
CA THR A 61 12.00 17.00 0.56
C THR A 61 11.71 17.74 -0.73
N GLN A 62 12.54 17.59 -1.75
CA GLN A 62 12.33 18.23 -3.05
C GLN A 62 11.03 17.77 -3.71
N THR A 63 10.73 16.47 -3.66
CA THR A 63 9.51 15.92 -4.28
C THR A 63 8.24 16.37 -3.57
N ALA A 64 8.26 16.45 -2.23
CA ALA A 64 7.13 16.97 -1.48
C ALA A 64 6.89 18.46 -1.77
N LEU A 65 7.97 19.25 -1.87
CA LEU A 65 7.91 20.67 -2.20
C LEU A 65 7.35 20.92 -3.60
N THR A 66 7.78 20.18 -4.62
CA THR A 66 7.25 20.33 -5.99
C THR A 66 5.76 19.99 -6.08
N GLN A 67 5.25 19.16 -5.17
CA GLN A 67 3.82 18.85 -5.07
C GLN A 67 3.04 19.73 -4.10
N GLY A 68 3.68 20.74 -3.48
CA GLY A 68 3.05 21.64 -2.51
C GLY A 68 2.61 20.94 -1.22
N LEU A 69 3.24 19.82 -0.86
CA LEU A 69 2.89 19.01 0.31
C LEU A 69 3.98 19.06 1.37
N SER A 70 3.59 18.86 2.64
CA SER A 70 4.56 18.53 3.68
C SER A 70 5.13 17.13 3.42
N ARG A 71 6.36 16.86 3.87
CA ARG A 71 6.99 15.53 3.74
C ARG A 71 6.10 14.41 4.29
N SER A 72 5.49 14.64 5.46
CA SER A 72 4.58 13.68 6.09
C SER A 72 3.29 13.50 5.27
N GLY A 73 2.70 14.59 4.78
CA GLY A 73 1.50 14.51 3.94
C GLY A 73 1.76 13.87 2.58
N TYR A 74 2.95 14.07 2.02
CA TYR A 74 3.39 13.38 0.81
C TYR A 74 3.52 11.87 1.06
N CYS A 75 4.22 11.47 2.13
CA CYS A 75 4.35 10.04 2.50
C CYS A 75 2.98 9.40 2.76
N GLU A 76 2.11 10.05 3.53
CA GLU A 76 0.74 9.57 3.80
C GLU A 76 -0.04 9.34 2.50
N ARG A 77 0.02 10.31 1.57
CA ARG A 77 -0.68 10.21 0.28
C ARG A 77 -0.16 9.07 -0.58
N ILE A 78 1.16 8.87 -0.62
CA ILE A 78 1.78 7.76 -1.36
C ILE A 78 1.40 6.42 -0.73
N VAL A 79 1.46 6.29 0.60
CA VAL A 79 1.11 5.06 1.32
C VAL A 79 -0.36 4.72 1.10
N LEU A 80 -1.28 5.69 1.23
CA LEU A 80 -2.71 5.47 1.00
C LEU A 80 -3.02 5.10 -0.45
N GLN A 81 -2.35 5.74 -1.42
CA GLN A 81 -2.47 5.35 -2.83
C GLN A 81 -1.92 3.94 -3.10
N ALA A 82 -0.84 3.56 -2.42
CA ALA A 82 -0.25 2.23 -2.53
C ALA A 82 -1.11 1.16 -1.85
N ILE A 83 -1.78 1.46 -0.74
CA ILE A 83 -2.72 0.53 -0.09
C ILE A 83 -3.93 0.25 -1.01
N GLY A 84 -4.41 1.26 -1.74
CA GLY A 84 -5.53 1.11 -2.67
C GLY A 84 -5.16 0.45 -4.01
N LYS A 85 -3.86 0.32 -4.31
CA LYS A 85 -3.37 -0.39 -5.50
C LYS A 85 -2.79 -1.70 -5.02
N THR A 86 -3.41 -2.82 -5.32
CA THR A 86 -2.80 -4.14 -5.10
C THR A 86 -1.46 -4.17 -5.84
N ILE A 87 -0.36 -3.89 -5.12
CA ILE A 87 0.97 -3.94 -5.73
C ILE A 87 1.28 -5.42 -5.85
N TRP A 88 1.01 -5.95 -7.05
CA TRP A 88 1.44 -7.27 -7.45
C TRP A 88 2.97 -7.28 -7.44
N ILE A 89 3.55 -7.83 -6.38
CA ILE A 89 4.96 -8.22 -6.36
C ILE A 89 4.94 -9.72 -6.60
N PRO A 90 5.08 -10.19 -7.85
CA PRO A 90 5.12 -11.60 -8.12
C PRO A 90 6.32 -12.22 -7.45
N ASN A 91 6.10 -13.34 -6.75
CA ASN A 91 7.21 -14.19 -6.35
C ASN A 91 7.97 -14.62 -7.61
N THR A 92 9.29 -14.39 -7.63
CA THR A 92 10.19 -14.77 -8.72
C THR A 92 10.15 -16.27 -9.03
N GLU A 93 9.88 -17.11 -8.04
CA GLU A 93 9.70 -18.56 -8.22
C GLU A 93 8.47 -18.86 -9.08
N ILE A 94 7.34 -18.18 -8.82
CA ILE A 94 6.10 -18.35 -9.57
C ILE A 94 6.29 -17.90 -11.02
N ILE A 95 6.96 -16.76 -11.25
CA ILE A 95 7.29 -16.33 -12.61
C ILE A 95 8.16 -17.37 -13.33
N SER A 96 9.15 -17.92 -12.65
CA SER A 96 10.03 -18.95 -13.21
C SER A 96 9.25 -20.22 -13.58
N GLU A 97 8.37 -20.70 -12.69
CA GLU A 97 7.50 -21.85 -12.96
C GLU A 97 6.55 -21.61 -14.14
N LEU A 98 5.99 -20.41 -14.24
CA LEU A 98 5.13 -20.00 -15.36
C LEU A 98 5.92 -19.99 -16.68
N GLN A 99 7.14 -19.44 -16.67
CA GLN A 99 8.04 -19.42 -17.83
C GLN A 99 8.44 -20.84 -18.28
N VAL A 100 8.75 -21.73 -17.34
CA VAL A 100 9.06 -23.14 -17.62
C VAL A 100 7.86 -23.85 -18.24
N SER A 101 6.65 -23.60 -17.72
CA SER A 101 5.42 -24.18 -18.24
C SER A 101 5.14 -23.72 -19.68
N ILE A 102 5.29 -22.43 -19.96
CA ILE A 102 5.17 -21.87 -21.32
C ILE A 102 6.20 -22.49 -22.29
N ARG A 103 7.46 -22.68 -21.86
CA ARG A 103 8.48 -23.34 -22.69
C ARG A 103 8.11 -24.78 -23.05
N LYS A 104 7.62 -25.56 -22.08
CA LYS A 104 7.18 -26.94 -22.33
C LYS A 104 6.07 -27.01 -23.38
N ILE A 105 5.18 -26.02 -23.39
CA ILE A 105 4.11 -25.91 -24.38
C ILE A 105 4.67 -25.61 -25.77
N GLY A 106 5.55 -24.61 -25.89
CA GLY A 106 6.20 -24.31 -27.17
C GLY A 106 6.92 -25.54 -27.75
N ASN A 107 7.54 -26.35 -26.90
CA ASN A 107 8.16 -27.61 -27.31
C ASN A 107 7.15 -28.65 -27.79
N ASN A 108 6.03 -28.83 -27.08
CA ASN A 108 4.99 -29.78 -27.47
C ASN A 108 4.32 -29.37 -28.78
N ILE A 109 4.00 -28.09 -28.96
CA ILE A 109 3.44 -27.55 -30.22
C ILE A 109 4.42 -27.78 -31.38
N ASN A 110 5.71 -27.52 -31.16
CA ASN A 110 6.73 -27.78 -32.17
C ASN A 110 6.85 -29.26 -32.53
N GLN A 111 6.69 -30.17 -31.56
CA GLN A 111 6.68 -31.61 -31.83
C GLN A 111 5.46 -32.02 -32.65
N ILE A 112 4.27 -31.51 -32.31
CA ILE A 112 3.04 -31.76 -33.07
C ILE A 112 3.15 -31.25 -34.51
N SER A 113 3.67 -30.03 -34.68
CA SER A 113 3.90 -29.46 -36.02
C SER A 113 4.86 -30.31 -36.86
N LYS A 114 5.94 -30.82 -36.24
CA LYS A 114 6.88 -31.72 -36.94
C LYS A 114 6.24 -33.05 -37.33
N ILE A 115 5.47 -33.66 -36.43
CA ILE A 115 4.78 -34.94 -36.69
C ILE A 115 3.71 -34.75 -37.78
N SER A 116 2.91 -33.68 -37.71
CA SER A 116 1.90 -33.35 -38.71
C SER A 116 2.51 -33.10 -40.09
N ASN A 117 3.63 -32.37 -40.16
CA ASN A 117 4.34 -32.13 -41.41
C ASN A 117 4.99 -33.40 -41.98
N TYR A 118 5.46 -34.30 -41.12
CA TYR A 118 6.06 -35.57 -41.52
C TYR A 118 5.02 -36.58 -42.02
N GLN A 119 3.85 -36.65 -41.38
CA GLN A 119 2.81 -37.65 -41.68
C GLN A 119 1.78 -37.20 -42.72
N LYS A 120 1.76 -35.91 -43.15
CA LYS A 120 0.78 -35.32 -44.09
C LYS A 120 -0.70 -35.49 -43.72
N THR A 121 -1.00 -36.03 -42.55
CA THR A 121 -2.34 -36.19 -42.01
C THR A 121 -2.31 -35.68 -40.57
N ALA A 122 -3.04 -34.61 -40.31
CA ALA A 122 -3.28 -34.13 -38.96
C ALA A 122 -4.10 -35.20 -38.22
N HIS A 123 -3.44 -36.08 -37.46
CA HIS A 123 -4.12 -37.07 -36.64
C HIS A 123 -4.92 -36.34 -35.55
N SER A 124 -6.25 -36.39 -35.62
CA SER A 124 -7.14 -35.60 -34.76
C SER A 124 -6.88 -35.82 -33.27
N GLN A 125 -6.50 -37.04 -32.86
CA GLN A 125 -6.19 -37.36 -31.47
C GLN A 125 -5.02 -36.56 -30.88
N LEU A 126 -3.96 -36.29 -31.66
CA LEU A 126 -2.82 -35.50 -31.17
C LEU A 126 -3.17 -34.01 -31.04
N MET A 127 -4.05 -33.51 -31.92
CA MET A 127 -4.59 -32.16 -31.83
C MET A 127 -5.50 -32.00 -30.61
N ASP A 128 -6.36 -32.99 -30.34
CA ASP A 128 -7.24 -33.00 -29.18
C ASP A 128 -6.43 -33.00 -27.87
N GLU A 129 -5.35 -33.80 -27.79
CA GLU A 129 -4.48 -33.83 -26.62
C GLU A 129 -3.72 -32.50 -26.42
N ALA A 130 -3.30 -31.87 -27.51
CA ALA A 130 -2.67 -30.55 -27.49
C ALA A 130 -3.62 -29.46 -27.00
N PHE A 131 -4.87 -29.50 -27.47
CA PHE A 131 -5.92 -28.57 -27.09
C PHE A 131 -6.27 -28.71 -25.61
N GLN A 132 -6.38 -29.94 -25.10
CA GLN A 132 -6.61 -30.20 -23.67
C GLN A 132 -5.48 -29.65 -22.79
N ARG A 133 -4.22 -29.79 -23.20
CA ARG A 133 -3.08 -29.20 -22.47
C ARG A 133 -3.08 -27.68 -22.50
N LEU A 134 -3.59 -27.06 -23.56
CA LEU A 134 -3.75 -25.62 -23.68
C LEU A 134 -4.82 -25.09 -22.71
N VAL A 135 -5.97 -25.77 -22.64
CA VAL A 135 -7.08 -25.42 -21.73
C VAL A 135 -6.66 -25.55 -20.27
N GLN A 136 -5.98 -26.64 -19.88
CA GLN A 136 -5.47 -26.80 -18.52
C GLN A 136 -4.49 -25.70 -18.10
N LEU A 137 -3.71 -25.19 -19.06
CA LEU A 137 -2.80 -24.08 -18.79
C LEU A 137 -3.55 -22.76 -18.62
N GLU A 138 -4.55 -22.50 -19.47
CA GLU A 138 -5.39 -21.31 -19.35
C GLU A 138 -6.02 -21.25 -17.95
N GLU A 139 -6.56 -22.38 -17.46
CA GLU A 139 -7.10 -22.49 -16.11
C GLU A 139 -6.03 -22.26 -15.03
N LEU A 140 -4.82 -22.80 -15.20
CA LEU A 140 -3.74 -22.65 -14.22
C LEU A 140 -3.22 -21.21 -14.15
N VAL A 141 -3.06 -20.57 -15.31
CA VAL A 141 -2.67 -19.15 -15.42
C VAL A 141 -3.77 -18.27 -14.87
N HIS A 142 -5.03 -18.52 -15.22
CA HIS A 142 -6.17 -17.77 -14.70
C HIS A 142 -6.28 -17.91 -13.17
N LYS A 143 -6.16 -19.13 -12.63
CA LYS A 143 -6.22 -19.37 -11.18
C LYS A 143 -5.06 -18.73 -10.42
N GLN A 144 -3.84 -18.77 -10.97
CA GLN A 144 -2.68 -18.16 -10.32
C GLN A 144 -2.63 -16.64 -10.48
N LEU A 145 -3.24 -16.06 -11.52
CA LEU A 145 -3.25 -14.60 -11.72
C LEU A 145 -4.52 -13.92 -11.18
N ALA A 146 -5.61 -14.65 -10.97
CA ALA A 146 -6.88 -14.09 -10.49
C ALA A 146 -6.90 -13.78 -8.98
N HIS A 147 -6.00 -14.36 -8.19
CA HIS A 147 -5.93 -14.14 -6.73
C HIS A 147 -4.54 -13.67 -6.27
N PRO A 148 -4.11 -12.47 -6.69
CA PRO A 148 -2.80 -11.93 -6.31
C PRO A 148 -2.63 -11.76 -4.79
N GLU A 149 -3.72 -11.63 -4.03
CA GLU A 149 -3.72 -11.55 -2.56
C GLU A 149 -3.28 -12.84 -1.83
N LEU A 150 -3.37 -14.02 -2.45
CA LEU A 150 -3.00 -15.30 -1.81
C LEU A 150 -1.48 -15.57 -1.79
N PHE A 151 -0.69 -14.71 -2.44
CA PHE A 151 0.77 -14.87 -2.55
C PHE A 151 1.57 -14.11 -1.51
N LEU A 152 0.91 -13.33 -0.65
CA LEU A 152 1.52 -12.74 0.53
C LEU A 152 1.59 -13.82 1.62
N LYS A 153 2.60 -14.69 1.57
CA LYS A 153 2.95 -15.49 2.75
C LYS A 153 3.49 -14.54 3.82
N SER A 154 2.77 -14.53 4.94
CA SER A 154 3.16 -14.05 6.27
C SER A 154 4.52 -14.58 6.71
#